data_AF-A0A098YTN5-F1
#
_entry.id   AF-A0A098YTN5-F1
#
_cell.length_a   1.000
_cell.length_b   1.000
_cell.length_c   1.000
_cell.angle_alpha   90.00
_cell.angle_beta   90.00
_cell.angle_gamma   90.00
#
_symmetry.space_group_name_H-M   'P 1'
#
loop_
_entity.id
_entity.type
_entity.pdbx_description
1 polymer ?
#
loop_
_entity_poly.entity_id
_entity_poly.type
_entity_poly.pdbx_seq_one_letter_code
_entity_poly.pdbx_strand_id
1 'polypeptide(L)' 'MTSEPINQYTEICKNAIKSSSAKLGKTFESLLLAKLLSFTVIQRKINVTQMECYGTHCEQVYRTNFNLSRA' A
#
# COMPACT_ATOMS: atom_id res chain seq x y z
N MET A 1 5.55 4.97 17.84
CA MET A 1 4.63 3.90 18.26
C MET A 1 3.75 3.45 17.08
N THR A 2 4.34 2.91 16.01
CA THR A 2 3.58 2.55 14.78
C THR A 2 4.10 1.31 14.05
N SER A 3 5.01 0.54 14.66
CA SER A 3 5.58 -0.68 14.07
C SER A 3 4.65 -1.90 14.18
N GLU A 4 3.82 -1.96 15.22
CA GLU A 4 2.95 -3.11 15.51
C GLU A 4 1.98 -3.46 14.35
N PRO A 5 1.20 -2.51 13.80
CA PRO A 5 0.30 -2.84 12.68
C PRO A 5 1.02 -3.10 11.35
N ILE A 6 2.24 -2.57 11.17
CA ILE A 6 3.06 -2.84 9.98
C ILE A 6 3.66 -4.26 10.04
N ASN A 7 4.11 -4.66 11.23
CA ASN A 7 4.63 -5.99 11.47
C ASN A 7 3.54 -7.04 11.28
N GLN A 8 2.33 -6.80 11.80
CA GLN A 8 1.17 -7.67 11.59
C GLN A 8 0.82 -7.82 10.10
N TYR A 9 0.77 -6.71 9.36
CA TYR A 9 0.51 -6.75 7.91
C TYR A 9 1.58 -7.54 7.14
N THR A 10 2.85 -7.35 7.50
CA THR A 10 3.98 -8.05 6.88
C THR A 10 3.87 -9.57 7.07
N GLU A 11 3.50 -10.03 8.27
CA GLU A 11 3.33 -11.45 8.54
C GLU A 11 2.12 -12.04 7.80
N ILE A 12 1.02 -11.30 7.67
CA ILE A 12 -0.13 -11.72 6.86
C ILE A 12 0.28 -11.91 5.40
N CYS A 13 0.99 -10.95 4.81
CA CYS A 13 1.44 -11.06 3.42
C CYS A 13 2.40 -12.23 3.22
N LYS A 14 3.34 -12.46 4.14
CA LYS A 14 4.23 -13.63 4.08
C LYS A 14 3.47 -14.95 4.12
N ASN A 15 2.47 -15.06 5.00
CA ASN A 15 1.65 -16.26 5.11
C ASN A 15 0.83 -16.49 3.85
N ALA A 16 0.25 -15.43 3.27
CA ALA A 16 -0.49 -15.50 2.02
C ALA A 16 0.40 -15.94 0.83
N ILE A 17 1.63 -15.42 0.75
CA ILE A 17 2.61 -15.83 -0.26
C ILE A 17 2.94 -17.32 -0.09
N LYS A 18 3.24 -17.76 1.14
CA LYS A 18 3.52 -19.18 1.42
C LYS A 18 2.32 -20.09 1.09
N SER A 19 1.09 -19.64 1.35
CA SER A 19 -0.12 -20.42 1.02
C SER A 19 -0.48 -20.41 -0.45
N SER A 20 0.01 -19.45 -1.23
CA SER A 20 -0.34 -19.29 -2.65
C SER A 20 0.20 -20.41 -3.56
N SER A 21 1.00 -21.33 -3.03
CA SER A 21 1.70 -22.39 -3.78
C SER A 21 2.57 -21.88 -4.94
N ALA A 22 2.76 -20.56 -5.04
CA ALA A 22 3.54 -19.93 -6.07
C ALA A 22 5.03 -20.15 -5.79
N LYS A 23 5.77 -20.64 -6.79
CA LYS A 23 7.23 -20.68 -6.75
C LYS A 23 7.77 -19.28 -7.03
N LEU A 24 7.82 -18.46 -5.99
CA LEU A 24 8.50 -17.17 -6.04
C LEU A 24 9.94 -17.35 -5.58
N GLY A 25 10.89 -16.77 -6.32
CA GLY A 25 12.26 -16.67 -5.84
C GLY A 25 12.32 -15.74 -4.63
N LYS A 26 13.22 -15.99 -3.67
CA LYS A 26 13.39 -15.15 -2.46
C LYS A 26 13.51 -13.66 -2.77
N THR A 27 14.22 -13.31 -3.84
CA THR A 27 14.37 -11.93 -4.30
C THR A 27 13.03 -11.33 -4.73
N PHE A 28 12.19 -12.11 -5.42
CA PHE A 28 10.88 -11.67 -5.86
C PHE A 28 9.88 -11.56 -4.70
N GLU A 29 9.92 -12.50 -3.74
CA GLU A 29 9.13 -12.41 -2.51
C GLU A 29 9.45 -11.14 -1.71
N SER A 30 10.73 -10.81 -1.58
CA SER A 30 11.19 -9.61 -0.89
C SER A 30 10.74 -8.33 -1.62
N LEU A 31 10.88 -8.29 -2.95
CA LEU A 31 10.39 -7.19 -3.79
C LEU A 31 8.87 -7.01 -3.70
N LEU A 32 8.12 -8.11 -3.73
CA LEU A 32 6.66 -8.11 -3.63
C LEU A 32 6.21 -7.59 -2.26
N LEU A 33 6.82 -8.06 -1.16
CA LEU A 33 6.54 -7.56 0.19
C LEU A 33 6.84 -6.08 0.33
N ALA A 34 7.98 -5.61 -0.20
CA ALA A 34 8.36 -4.20 -0.18
C ALA A 34 7.36 -3.33 -0.98
N LYS A 35 6.86 -3.83 -2.12
CA LYS A 35 5.84 -3.17 -2.94
C LYS A 35 4.51 -3.08 -2.20
N LEU A 36 4.02 -4.17 -1.62
CA LEU A 36 2.78 -4.23 -0.83
C LEU A 36 2.84 -3.30 0.39
N LEU A 37 3.95 -3.30 1.11
CA LEU A 37 4.15 -2.40 2.24
C LEU A 37 4.13 -0.94 1.80
N SER A 38 4.79 -0.61 0.69
CA SER A 38 4.77 0.74 0.11
C SER A 38 3.34 1.20 -0.21
N PHE A 39 2.50 0.31 -0.75
CA PHE A 39 1.09 0.61 -0.95
C PHE A 39 0.39 0.93 0.36
N THR A 40 0.57 0.17 1.45
CA THR A 40 -0.08 0.50 2.73
C THR A 40 0.35 1.85 3.30
N VAL A 41 1.63 2.23 3.15
CA VAL A 41 2.15 3.52 3.63
C VAL A 41 1.59 4.67 2.78
N ILE A 42 1.57 4.51 1.46
CA ILE A 42 0.99 5.48 0.52
C ILE A 42 -0.52 5.62 0.77
N GLN A 43 -1.23 4.51 0.94
CA GLN A 43 -2.67 4.48 1.21
C GLN A 43 -3.02 5.09 2.57
N ARG A 44 -2.19 4.89 3.61
CA ARG A 44 -2.33 5.62 4.89
C ARG A 44 -2.09 7.12 4.74
N LYS A 45 -1.12 7.51 3.90
CA LYS A 45 -0.81 8.92 3.60
C LYS A 45 -1.89 9.59 2.76
N ILE A 46 -2.57 8.84 1.89
CA ILE A 46 -3.66 9.31 1.03
C ILE A 46 -5.04 9.17 1.71
N ASN A 47 -5.11 8.45 2.85
CA ASN A 47 -6.33 8.10 3.57
C ASN A 47 -7.43 7.60 2.61
N VAL A 48 -7.30 6.36 2.14
CA VAL A 48 -8.26 5.72 1.21
C VAL A 48 -9.69 5.73 1.76
N THR A 49 -9.83 5.68 3.08
CA THR A 49 -11.11 5.83 3.78
C THR A 49 -11.75 7.19 3.54
N GLN A 50 -10.96 8.23 3.26
CA GLN A 50 -11.47 9.51 2.76
C GLN A 50 -11.74 9.50 1.25
N MET A 51 -10.99 8.77 0.42
CA MET A 51 -11.38 8.60 -0.98
C MET A 51 -12.79 8.02 -1.14
N GLU A 52 -13.19 7.10 -0.27
CA GLU A 52 -14.55 6.54 -0.29
C GLU A 52 -15.61 7.50 0.27
N CYS A 53 -15.28 8.36 1.25
CA CYS A 53 -16.24 9.28 1.87
C CYS A 53 -16.40 10.65 1.17
N TYR A 54 -15.47 11.06 0.28
CA TYR A 54 -15.46 12.41 -0.29
C TYR A 54 -15.96 12.51 -1.75
N GLY A 55 -16.34 11.41 -2.40
CA GLY A 55 -16.88 11.42 -3.77
C GLY A 55 -16.01 12.21 -4.76
N THR A 56 -16.63 13.00 -5.65
CA THR A 56 -15.95 13.81 -6.68
C THR A 56 -14.91 14.81 -6.13
N HIS A 57 -14.99 15.18 -4.85
CA HIS A 57 -14.03 16.10 -4.24
C HIS A 57 -12.66 15.43 -4.04
N CYS A 58 -12.62 14.12 -3.80
CA CYS A 58 -11.36 13.41 -3.59
C CYS A 58 -10.55 13.25 -4.88
N GLU A 59 -11.20 13.16 -6.04
CA GLU A 59 -10.52 13.15 -7.34
C GLU A 59 -9.79 14.47 -7.61
N GLN A 60 -10.43 15.61 -7.29
CA GLN A 60 -9.83 16.94 -7.41
C GLN A 60 -8.60 17.10 -6.50
N VAL A 61 -8.69 16.65 -5.24
CA VAL A 61 -7.61 16.73 -4.25
C VAL A 61 -6.47 15.78 -4.61
N TYR A 62 -6.76 14.57 -5.09
CA TYR A 62 -5.75 13.63 -5.59
C TYR A 62 -5.02 14.21 -6.80
N ARG A 63 -5.76 14.74 -7.79
CA ARG A 63 -5.16 15.36 -8.96
C ARG A 63 -4.29 16.56 -8.59
N THR A 64 -4.72 17.37 -7.63
CA THR A 64 -3.94 18.54 -7.17
C THR A 64 -2.68 18.10 -6.45
N ASN A 65 -2.76 17.22 -5.45
CA ASN A 65 -1.60 16.83 -4.65
C ASN A 65 -0.59 15.93 -5.40
N PHE A 66 -1.04 15.12 -6.35
CA PHE A 66 -0.18 14.17 -7.08
C PHE A 66 0.20 14.60 -8.50
N ASN A 67 -0.55 15.49 -9.16
CA ASN A 67 -0.15 16.07 -10.45
C ASN A 67 0.57 17.43 -10.34
N LEU A 68 0.81 17.94 -9.13
CA LEU A 68 1.66 19.13 -8.91
C LEU A 68 3.17 18.90 -9.18
N SER A 69 3.56 17.75 -9.76
CA SER A 69 4.90 17.53 -10.32
C SER A 69 5.01 17.93 -11.81
N ARG A 70 4.06 18.67 -12.38
CA ARG A 70 4.22 19.29 -13.71
C ARG A 70 3.66 20.72 -13.75
N ALA A 71 4.35 21.64 -13.08
CA ALA A 71 4.57 23.03 -13.52
C ALA A 71 5.71 23.63 -12.71
#